data_AF-A0A3C2B8U5-F1
#
_entry.id   AF-A0A3C2B8U5-F1
#
_cell.length_a   1.000
_cell.length_b   1.000
_cell.length_c   1.000
_cell.angle_alpha   90.00
_cell.angle_beta   90.00
_cell.angle_gamma   90.00
#
_symmetry.space_group_name_H-M   'P 1'
#
loop_
_entity.id
_entity.type
_entity.pdbx_description
1 polymer ?
#
loop_
_entity_poly.entity_id
_entity_poly.type
_entity_poly.pdbx_seq_one_letter_code
_entity_poly.pdbx_strand_id
1 'polypeptide(L)'
;RFTAERRCQIAAVAREAYLAAEPSPPWVRPYGDAALDVAYRLARHAGTLTEEFYVQVVNDEPPAGLHPLDWVEVVGIVVAVVPPVAFARAVGMPIPSLPQPTPGPPTGHEAAELAPAELNWVPVAAPADRVASVVQALSALPAEFDNLWQLAAAQYMSDAQMDDPLWNRGTLSRPQMELVAGRLSLLRQCFF
;
A
#
# COMPACT_ATOMS: atom_id res chain seq x y z
N ARG A 1 1.73 -12.82 -9.96
CA ARG A 1 1.86 -12.83 -8.48
C ARG A 1 3.28 -13.19 -8.08
N PHE A 2 3.80 -12.59 -7.01
CA PHE A 2 5.21 -12.74 -6.61
C PHE A 2 5.47 -13.93 -5.68
N THR A 3 6.62 -14.59 -5.87
CA THR A 3 7.12 -15.57 -4.89
C THR A 3 7.40 -14.91 -3.54
N ALA A 4 7.48 -15.70 -2.45
CA ALA A 4 7.79 -15.17 -1.12
C ALA A 4 9.13 -14.42 -1.09
N GLU A 5 10.15 -14.95 -1.78
CA GLU A 5 11.45 -14.28 -1.94
C GLU A 5 11.28 -12.90 -2.59
N ARG A 6 10.52 -12.84 -3.66
CA ARG A 6 10.30 -11.60 -4.39
C ARG A 6 9.51 -10.57 -3.58
N ARG A 7 8.50 -11.00 -2.83
CA ARG A 7 7.77 -10.14 -1.88
C ARG A 7 8.70 -9.58 -0.80
N CYS A 8 9.63 -10.38 -0.29
CA CYS A 8 10.61 -9.93 0.70
C CYS A 8 11.59 -8.89 0.12
N GLN A 9 11.99 -9.02 -1.15
CA GLN A 9 12.81 -8.01 -1.83
C GLN A 9 12.07 -6.67 -1.95
N ILE A 10 10.81 -6.71 -2.39
CA ILE A 10 9.94 -5.53 -2.49
C ILE A 10 9.74 -4.88 -1.11
N ALA A 11 9.48 -5.68 -0.08
CA ALA A 11 9.35 -5.23 1.30
C ALA A 11 10.64 -4.57 1.83
N ALA A 12 11.81 -5.14 1.51
CA ALA A 12 13.10 -4.58 1.91
C ALA A 12 13.30 -3.19 1.28
N VAL A 13 13.04 -3.05 -0.02
CA VAL A 13 13.12 -1.76 -0.72
C VAL A 13 12.17 -0.73 -0.12
N ALA A 14 10.91 -1.09 0.13
CA ALA A 14 9.94 -0.18 0.75
C ALA A 14 10.39 0.30 2.15
N ARG A 15 10.88 -0.64 2.99
CA ARG A 15 11.40 -0.32 4.33
C ARG A 15 12.62 0.60 4.26
N GLU A 16 13.57 0.29 3.38
CA GLU A 16 14.80 1.08 3.22
C GLU A 16 14.50 2.48 2.67
N ALA A 17 13.61 2.60 1.69
CA ALA A 17 13.15 3.87 1.15
C ALA A 17 12.50 4.76 2.23
N TYR A 18 11.65 4.18 3.07
CA TYR A 18 11.03 4.90 4.19
C TYR A 18 12.06 5.38 5.23
N LEU A 19 13.05 4.54 5.54
CA LEU A 19 14.08 4.83 6.55
C LEU A 19 15.22 5.70 6.03
N ALA A 20 15.35 5.89 4.71
CA ALA A 20 16.40 6.69 4.11
C ALA A 20 16.44 8.12 4.68
N ALA A 21 17.59 8.47 5.27
CA ALA A 21 17.87 9.82 5.76
C ALA A 21 17.95 10.81 4.59
N GLU A 22 18.58 10.39 3.50
CA GLU A 22 18.77 11.16 2.27
C GLU A 22 18.19 10.37 1.09
N PRO A 23 16.86 10.40 0.88
CA PRO A 23 16.26 9.74 -0.28
C PRO A 23 16.70 10.41 -1.59
N SER A 24 16.71 9.65 -2.67
CA SER A 24 16.78 10.23 -4.01
C SER A 24 15.52 11.07 -4.26
N PRO A 25 15.61 12.15 -5.05
CA PRO A 25 14.43 12.93 -5.42
C PRO A 25 13.47 12.12 -6.31
N PRO A 26 12.18 12.50 -6.38
CA PRO A 26 11.13 11.69 -7.02
C PRO A 26 11.32 11.44 -8.53
N TRP A 27 12.10 12.26 -9.23
CA TRP A 27 12.41 12.06 -10.65
C TRP A 27 13.55 11.06 -10.92
N VAL A 28 14.26 10.63 -9.88
CA VAL A 28 15.28 9.57 -10.01
C VAL A 28 14.61 8.20 -9.91
N ARG A 29 14.98 7.29 -10.81
CA ARG A 29 14.60 5.87 -10.77
C ARG A 29 15.78 5.05 -10.22
N PRO A 30 15.82 4.77 -8.90
CA PRO A 30 16.91 4.00 -8.31
C PRO A 30 16.92 2.52 -8.74
N TYR A 31 15.79 2.00 -9.24
CA TYR A 31 15.68 0.62 -9.71
C TYR A 31 15.21 0.59 -11.17
N GLY A 32 15.87 -0.24 -12.00
CA GLY A 32 15.40 -0.55 -13.36
C GLY A 32 14.28 -1.59 -13.40
N ASP A 33 14.01 -2.20 -12.24
CA ASP A 33 12.93 -3.15 -12.03
C ASP A 33 11.68 -2.41 -11.53
N ALA A 34 10.59 -2.55 -12.27
CA ALA A 34 9.35 -1.82 -12.03
C ALA A 34 8.77 -2.05 -10.63
N ALA A 35 8.76 -3.29 -10.13
CA ALA A 35 8.15 -3.59 -8.84
C ALA A 35 8.96 -2.98 -7.68
N LEU A 36 10.29 -2.98 -7.80
CA LEU A 36 11.17 -2.35 -6.80
C LEU A 36 11.06 -0.81 -6.86
N ASP A 37 11.04 -0.23 -8.06
CA ASP A 37 10.92 1.23 -8.24
C ASP A 37 9.57 1.75 -7.74
N VAL A 38 8.48 1.05 -8.06
CA VAL A 38 7.13 1.37 -7.56
C VAL A 38 7.08 1.24 -6.03
N ALA A 39 7.68 0.21 -5.43
CA ALA A 39 7.74 0.07 -3.98
C ALA A 39 8.52 1.20 -3.31
N TYR A 40 9.66 1.61 -3.88
CA TYR A 40 10.44 2.75 -3.42
C TYR A 40 9.61 4.05 -3.46
N ARG A 41 8.94 4.31 -4.59
CA ARG A 41 8.11 5.50 -4.79
C ARG A 41 6.91 5.52 -3.87
N LEU A 42 6.18 4.41 -3.72
CA LEU A 42 5.06 4.31 -2.78
C LEU A 42 5.51 4.58 -1.34
N ALA A 43 6.66 4.05 -0.92
CA ALA A 43 7.14 4.23 0.45
C ALA A 43 7.67 5.64 0.74
N ARG A 44 8.21 6.35 -0.26
CA ARG A 44 8.89 7.63 -0.07
C ARG A 44 8.21 8.84 -0.69
N HIS A 45 7.65 8.67 -1.89
CA HIS A 45 7.19 9.71 -2.79
C HIS A 45 5.75 9.48 -3.27
N ALA A 46 4.88 8.87 -2.44
CA ALA A 46 3.52 8.50 -2.84
C ALA A 46 2.72 9.66 -3.46
N GLY A 47 2.90 10.88 -2.96
CA GLY A 47 2.23 12.09 -3.47
C GLY A 47 2.66 12.54 -4.87
N THR A 48 3.66 11.89 -5.48
CA THR A 48 4.10 12.19 -6.86
C THR A 48 3.64 11.14 -7.86
N LEU A 49 2.84 10.15 -7.44
CA LEU A 49 2.30 9.13 -8.34
C LEU A 49 1.09 9.73 -9.08
N THR A 50 1.05 9.50 -10.39
CA THR A 50 -0.03 9.97 -11.27
C THR A 50 -0.59 8.80 -12.09
N GLU A 51 -1.76 8.99 -12.67
CA GLU A 51 -2.36 8.02 -13.58
C GLU A 51 -1.45 7.77 -14.79
N GLU A 52 -0.81 8.82 -15.33
CA GLU A 52 0.11 8.68 -16.46
C GLU A 52 1.32 7.82 -16.10
N PHE A 53 1.85 7.95 -14.89
CA PHE A 53 2.93 7.09 -14.42
C PHE A 53 2.47 5.63 -14.30
N TYR A 54 1.29 5.38 -13.74
CA TYR A 54 0.71 4.04 -13.67
C TYR A 54 0.52 3.45 -15.07
N VAL A 55 -0.13 4.18 -15.99
CA VAL A 55 -0.38 3.78 -17.38
C VAL A 55 0.92 3.51 -18.11
N GLN A 56 1.97 4.31 -17.88
CA GLN A 56 3.29 4.03 -18.44
C GLN A 56 3.83 2.69 -17.94
N VAL A 57 3.88 2.48 -16.62
CA VAL A 57 4.45 1.27 -16.02
C VAL A 57 3.70 0.01 -16.45
N VAL A 58 2.38 0.05 -16.60
CA VAL A 58 1.62 -1.15 -17.02
C VAL A 58 1.73 -1.46 -18.52
N ASN A 59 2.17 -0.49 -19.34
CA ASN A 59 2.36 -0.67 -20.78
C ASN A 59 3.81 -0.93 -21.19
N ASP A 60 4.79 -0.64 -20.32
CA ASP A 60 6.20 -0.94 -20.55
C ASP A 60 6.44 -2.47 -20.51
N GLU A 61 7.51 -2.94 -21.18
CA GLU A 61 7.90 -4.35 -21.18
C GLU A 61 8.76 -4.69 -19.95
N PRO A 62 8.73 -5.94 -19.44
CA PRO A 62 9.62 -6.37 -18.37
C PRO A 62 11.11 -6.17 -18.74
N PRO A 63 11.97 -5.78 -17.78
CA PRO A 63 11.71 -5.59 -16.35
C PRO A 63 11.18 -4.18 -15.98
N ALA A 64 11.03 -3.28 -16.95
CA ALA A 64 10.63 -1.89 -16.74
C ALA A 64 9.12 -1.71 -16.58
N GLY A 65 8.32 -2.68 -17.03
CA GLY A 65 6.88 -2.72 -16.83
C GLY A 65 6.39 -3.71 -15.77
N LEU A 66 5.11 -3.55 -15.40
CA LEU A 66 4.46 -4.32 -14.35
C LEU A 66 3.01 -4.65 -14.71
N HIS A 67 2.60 -5.91 -14.60
CA HIS A 67 1.20 -6.27 -14.78
C HIS A 67 0.30 -5.51 -13.78
N PRO A 68 -0.91 -5.05 -14.14
CA PRO A 68 -1.80 -4.29 -13.24
C PRO A 68 -2.04 -4.95 -11.89
N LEU A 69 -2.26 -6.27 -11.86
CA LEU A 69 -2.41 -7.00 -10.60
C LEU A 69 -1.08 -7.12 -9.81
N ASP A 70 0.08 -7.12 -10.47
CA ASP A 70 1.37 -7.05 -9.76
C ASP A 70 1.56 -5.69 -9.11
N TRP A 71 1.06 -4.60 -9.72
CA TRP A 71 1.00 -3.29 -9.07
C TRP A 71 0.17 -3.33 -7.78
N VAL A 72 -1.03 -3.92 -7.84
CA VAL A 72 -1.89 -4.09 -6.65
C VAL A 72 -1.16 -4.89 -5.56
N GLU A 73 -0.44 -5.95 -5.93
CA GLU A 73 0.37 -6.71 -4.97
C GLU A 73 1.52 -5.90 -4.36
N VAL A 74 2.21 -5.06 -5.14
CA VAL A 74 3.24 -4.14 -4.60
C VAL A 74 2.62 -3.17 -3.58
N VAL A 75 1.45 -2.59 -3.88
CA VAL A 75 0.74 -1.71 -2.93
C VAL A 75 0.42 -2.46 -1.64
N GLY A 76 -0.11 -3.68 -1.72
CA GLY A 76 -0.38 -4.52 -0.54
C GLY A 76 0.86 -4.78 0.31
N ILE A 77 2.00 -5.09 -0.31
CA ILE A 77 3.27 -5.29 0.40
C ILE A 77 3.74 -4.01 1.09
N VAL A 78 3.68 -2.86 0.41
CA VAL A 78 4.10 -1.57 0.99
C VAL A 78 3.22 -1.21 2.20
N VAL A 79 1.90 -1.39 2.09
CA VAL A 79 0.94 -1.18 3.19
C VAL A 79 1.20 -2.13 4.37
N ALA A 80 1.68 -3.35 4.12
CA ALA A 80 2.02 -4.28 5.19
C ALA A 80 3.32 -3.94 5.93
N VAL A 81 4.23 -3.19 5.30
CA VAL A 81 5.59 -2.96 5.80
C VAL A 81 5.76 -1.58 6.39
N VAL A 82 5.31 -0.53 5.69
CA VAL A 82 5.62 0.85 6.05
C VAL A 82 4.95 1.28 7.35
N PRO A 83 3.65 1.03 7.60
CA PRO A 83 2.99 1.46 8.84
C PRO A 83 3.61 0.87 10.12
N PRO A 84 3.90 -0.45 10.24
CA PRO A 84 4.60 -0.98 11.41
C PRO A 84 5.99 -0.36 11.63
N VAL A 85 6.76 -0.15 10.55
CA VAL A 85 8.09 0.47 10.61
C VAL A 85 7.98 1.93 11.07
N ALA A 86 7.02 2.67 10.52
CA ALA A 86 6.75 4.05 10.87
C ALA A 86 6.35 4.20 12.34
N PHE A 87 5.47 3.32 12.82
CA PHE A 87 5.07 3.28 14.21
C PHE A 87 6.26 3.00 15.13
N ALA A 88 7.01 1.92 14.89
CA ALA A 88 8.18 1.56 15.69
C ALA A 88 9.20 2.70 15.77
N ARG A 89 9.49 3.35 14.63
CA ARG A 89 10.35 4.53 14.56
C ARG A 89 9.81 5.70 15.40
N ALA A 90 8.52 5.99 15.29
CA ALA A 90 7.89 7.12 15.97
C ALA A 90 7.90 6.97 17.51
N VAL A 91 7.78 5.74 18.01
CA VAL A 91 7.79 5.45 19.46
C VAL A 91 9.16 5.04 20.00
N GLY A 92 10.21 5.05 19.17
CA GLY A 92 11.57 4.67 19.58
C GLY A 92 11.75 3.17 19.86
N MET A 93 10.90 2.32 19.31
CA MET A 93 11.02 0.87 19.41
C MET A 93 11.95 0.30 18.33
N PRO A 94 12.52 -0.91 18.54
CA PRO A 94 13.25 -1.62 17.51
C PRO A 94 12.40 -1.82 16.24
N ILE A 95 13.01 -1.61 15.08
CA ILE A 95 12.34 -1.83 13.79
C ILE A 95 12.08 -3.34 13.60
N PRO A 96 10.84 -3.77 13.28
CA PRO A 96 10.54 -5.16 13.04
C PRO A 96 11.39 -5.77 11.92
N SER A 97 11.83 -7.02 12.10
CA SER A 97 12.46 -7.79 11.03
C SER A 97 11.44 -8.25 10.00
N LEU A 98 11.85 -8.31 8.74
CA LEU A 98 11.03 -8.96 7.70
C LEU A 98 11.00 -10.47 7.93
N PRO A 99 9.91 -11.16 7.54
CA PRO A 99 9.84 -12.61 7.63
C PRO A 99 10.88 -13.26 6.70
N GLN A 100 11.23 -14.51 7.00
CA GLN A 100 12.04 -15.32 6.08
C GLN A 100 11.15 -15.85 4.95
N PRO A 101 11.58 -15.74 3.68
CA PRO A 101 10.80 -16.25 2.56
C PRO A 101 10.71 -17.78 2.63
N THR A 102 9.51 -18.31 2.46
CA THR A 102 9.30 -19.76 2.36
C THR A 102 9.28 -20.18 0.89
N PRO A 103 10.02 -21.23 0.47
CA PRO A 103 10.00 -21.71 -0.91
C PRO A 103 8.61 -22.18 -1.34
N GLY A 104 8.25 -21.93 -2.59
CA GLY A 104 6.99 -22.39 -3.17
C GLY A 104 6.44 -21.42 -4.23
N PRO A 105 5.46 -21.87 -5.03
CA PRO A 105 4.75 -20.99 -5.94
C PRO A 105 3.93 -19.95 -5.16
N PRO A 106 3.67 -18.76 -5.74
CA PRO A 106 2.70 -17.83 -5.18
C PRO A 106 1.31 -18.47 -5.10
N THR A 107 0.49 -18.04 -4.13
CA THR A 107 -0.90 -18.53 -4.00
C THR A 107 -1.75 -18.18 -5.21
N GLY A 108 -1.46 -17.08 -5.91
CA GLY A 108 -2.14 -16.78 -7.18
C GLY A 108 -3.59 -16.34 -7.05
N HIS A 109 -4.09 -16.07 -5.84
CA HIS A 109 -5.52 -15.87 -5.61
C HIS A 109 -5.97 -14.46 -6.02
N GLU A 110 -6.94 -14.41 -6.93
CA GLU A 110 -7.53 -13.20 -7.50
C GLU A 110 -9.06 -13.23 -7.28
N ALA A 111 -9.70 -12.07 -7.31
CA ALA A 111 -11.16 -11.99 -7.20
C ALA A 111 -11.85 -12.77 -8.34
N ALA A 112 -13.05 -13.30 -8.07
CA ALA A 112 -13.78 -14.13 -9.02
C ALA A 112 -14.12 -13.39 -10.33
N GLU A 113 -14.37 -12.09 -10.24
CA GLU A 113 -14.60 -11.20 -11.37
C GLU A 113 -13.90 -9.87 -11.11
N LEU A 114 -13.21 -9.36 -12.13
CA LEU A 114 -12.52 -8.08 -12.08
C LEU A 114 -13.27 -7.06 -12.95
N ALA A 115 -13.34 -5.83 -12.46
CA ALA A 115 -13.92 -4.71 -13.17
C ALA A 115 -12.93 -3.53 -13.22
N PRO A 116 -12.95 -2.71 -14.30
CA PRO A 116 -12.34 -1.39 -14.25
C PRO A 116 -13.04 -0.54 -13.19
N ALA A 117 -12.30 0.36 -12.55
CA ALA A 117 -12.84 1.34 -11.60
C ALA A 117 -12.69 2.75 -12.15
N GLU A 118 -13.65 3.62 -11.86
CA GLU A 118 -13.52 5.07 -12.11
C GLU A 118 -12.83 5.78 -10.94
N LEU A 119 -12.94 5.23 -9.73
CA LEU A 119 -12.37 5.83 -8.52
C LEU A 119 -10.89 5.47 -8.27
N ASN A 120 -10.32 4.53 -9.05
CA ASN A 120 -8.94 4.05 -8.95
C ASN A 120 -8.38 3.74 -10.35
N TRP A 121 -7.06 3.70 -10.50
CA TRP A 121 -6.42 3.34 -11.78
C TRP A 121 -6.27 1.82 -11.99
N VAL A 122 -6.43 1.04 -10.92
CA VAL A 122 -6.21 -0.40 -10.90
C VAL A 122 -7.53 -1.17 -11.07
N PRO A 123 -7.49 -2.39 -11.63
CA PRO A 123 -8.65 -3.28 -11.57
C PRO A 123 -9.05 -3.58 -10.13
N VAL A 124 -10.35 -3.73 -9.89
CA VAL A 124 -10.94 -4.06 -8.58
C VAL A 124 -11.88 -5.26 -8.71
N ALA A 125 -12.30 -5.85 -7.59
CA ALA A 125 -13.35 -6.86 -7.60
C ALA A 125 -14.68 -6.27 -8.10
N ALA A 126 -15.39 -6.99 -8.95
CA ALA A 126 -16.71 -6.57 -9.42
C ALA A 126 -17.79 -6.73 -8.32
N PRO A 127 -18.81 -5.85 -8.26
CA PRO A 127 -18.93 -4.61 -9.03
C PRO A 127 -18.03 -3.49 -8.47
N ALA A 128 -17.37 -2.76 -9.38
CA ALA A 128 -16.54 -1.60 -9.02
C ALA A 128 -17.38 -0.43 -8.47
N ASP A 129 -16.71 0.47 -7.75
CA ASP A 129 -17.18 1.79 -7.33
C ASP A 129 -18.45 1.76 -6.45
N ARG A 130 -18.59 0.70 -5.66
CA ARG A 130 -19.65 0.58 -4.64
C ARG A 130 -19.26 1.11 -3.27
N VAL A 131 -17.96 1.31 -3.05
CA VAL A 131 -17.35 1.78 -1.79
C VAL A 131 -16.27 2.81 -2.12
N ALA A 132 -15.75 3.50 -1.11
CA ALA A 132 -14.68 4.48 -1.30
C ALA A 132 -13.45 3.89 -2.02
N SER A 133 -12.79 4.72 -2.83
CA SER A 133 -11.59 4.36 -3.62
C SER A 133 -10.56 3.56 -2.82
N VAL A 134 -10.19 4.09 -1.65
CA VAL A 134 -9.21 3.49 -0.73
C VAL A 134 -9.63 2.12 -0.21
N VAL A 135 -10.94 1.87 -0.03
CA VAL A 135 -11.45 0.59 0.44
C VAL A 135 -11.28 -0.45 -0.67
N GLN A 136 -11.77 -0.18 -1.88
CA GLN A 136 -11.75 -1.17 -2.94
C GLN A 136 -10.37 -1.38 -3.62
N ALA A 137 -9.37 -0.53 -3.36
CA ALA A 137 -8.09 -0.49 -4.11
C ALA A 137 -7.29 -1.81 -4.12
N LEU A 138 -7.45 -2.66 -3.11
CA LEU A 138 -6.78 -3.98 -3.03
C LEU A 138 -7.72 -5.17 -3.33
N SER A 139 -9.00 -4.91 -3.60
CA SER A 139 -10.03 -5.96 -3.70
C SER A 139 -9.81 -6.97 -4.83
N ALA A 140 -9.05 -6.60 -5.87
CA ALA A 140 -8.66 -7.55 -6.93
C ALA A 140 -7.82 -8.72 -6.41
N LEU A 141 -7.12 -8.54 -5.28
CA LEU A 141 -6.32 -9.57 -4.61
C LEU A 141 -6.85 -9.77 -3.17
N PRO A 142 -7.79 -10.71 -2.94
CA PRO A 142 -8.47 -10.85 -1.66
C PRO A 142 -7.52 -11.03 -0.47
N ALA A 143 -6.39 -11.74 -0.64
CA ALA A 143 -5.40 -11.90 0.41
C ALA A 143 -4.72 -10.57 0.84
N GLU A 144 -4.49 -9.64 -0.10
CA GLU A 144 -3.94 -8.32 0.23
C GLU A 144 -5.00 -7.43 0.90
N PHE A 145 -6.24 -7.51 0.43
CA PHE A 145 -7.38 -6.80 1.01
C PHE A 145 -7.66 -7.25 2.46
N ASP A 146 -7.68 -8.56 2.71
CA ASP A 146 -7.86 -9.11 4.06
C ASP A 146 -6.72 -8.69 4.99
N ASN A 147 -5.48 -8.69 4.49
CA ASN A 147 -4.31 -8.27 5.26
C ASN A 147 -4.37 -6.78 5.61
N LEU A 148 -4.80 -5.91 4.69
CA LEU A 148 -5.05 -4.49 4.98
C LEU A 148 -6.00 -4.32 6.17
N TRP A 149 -7.12 -5.03 6.18
CA TRP A 149 -8.11 -4.90 7.25
C TRP A 149 -7.65 -5.49 8.59
N GLN A 150 -6.87 -6.57 8.55
CA GLN A 150 -6.22 -7.09 9.77
C GLN A 150 -5.26 -6.06 10.37
N LEU A 151 -4.45 -5.39 9.53
CA LEU A 151 -3.53 -4.34 9.96
C LEU A 151 -4.28 -3.10 10.47
N ALA A 152 -5.33 -2.67 9.77
CA ALA A 152 -6.15 -1.55 10.17
C ALA A 152 -6.80 -1.79 11.54
N ALA A 153 -7.40 -2.96 11.77
CA ALA A 153 -7.98 -3.32 13.06
C ALA A 153 -6.91 -3.34 14.18
N ALA A 154 -5.71 -3.84 13.89
CA ALA A 154 -4.63 -3.87 14.86
C ALA A 154 -4.09 -2.47 15.22
N GLN A 155 -3.92 -1.59 14.24
CA GLN A 155 -3.21 -0.30 14.40
C GLN A 155 -4.14 0.91 14.62
N TYR A 156 -5.33 0.89 14.02
CA TYR A 156 -6.28 1.98 14.00
C TYR A 156 -7.65 1.47 14.43
N MET A 157 -8.54 1.19 13.48
CA MET A 157 -9.91 0.71 13.68
C MET A 157 -10.28 -0.31 12.60
N SER A 158 -11.23 -1.20 12.91
CA SER A 158 -11.79 -2.10 11.91
C SER A 158 -12.82 -1.39 11.02
N ASP A 159 -13.16 -2.01 9.88
CA ASP A 159 -14.19 -1.53 8.95
C ASP A 159 -15.51 -1.24 9.68
N ALA A 160 -16.02 -2.23 10.43
CA ALA A 160 -17.26 -2.10 11.20
C ALA A 160 -17.24 -0.98 12.28
N GLN A 161 -16.05 -0.56 12.72
CA GLN A 161 -15.91 0.53 13.69
C GLN A 161 -15.92 1.92 13.02
N MET A 162 -15.63 2.01 11.71
CA MET A 162 -15.58 3.29 11.00
C MET A 162 -16.94 4.00 10.99
N ASP A 163 -18.04 3.26 11.05
CA ASP A 163 -19.41 3.79 11.08
C ASP A 163 -19.81 4.42 12.42
N ASP A 164 -19.05 4.20 13.50
CA ASP A 164 -19.34 4.80 14.81
C ASP A 164 -18.62 6.16 14.95
N PRO A 165 -19.36 7.30 14.88
CA PRO A 165 -18.77 8.63 15.00
C PRO A 165 -18.29 8.95 16.42
N LEU A 166 -18.63 8.12 17.42
CA LEU A 166 -18.20 8.26 18.81
C LEU A 166 -17.11 7.26 19.20
N TRP A 167 -16.64 6.46 18.24
CA TRP A 167 -15.61 5.46 18.49
C TRP A 167 -14.34 6.08 19.09
N ASN A 168 -13.68 5.35 19.97
CA ASN A 168 -12.43 5.77 20.55
C ASN A 168 -11.50 4.59 20.82
N ARG A 169 -10.21 4.88 20.89
CA ARG A 169 -9.18 3.93 21.29
C ARG A 169 -8.08 4.67 22.02
N GLY A 170 -7.86 4.31 23.29
CA GLY A 170 -6.92 5.00 24.15
C GLY A 170 -7.44 6.38 24.54
N THR A 171 -6.66 7.43 24.25
CA THR A 171 -6.89 8.78 24.79
C THR A 171 -7.46 9.77 23.78
N LEU A 172 -7.58 9.41 22.50
CA LEU A 172 -8.17 10.26 21.46
C LEU A 172 -9.62 9.88 21.20
N SER A 173 -10.48 10.89 21.07
CA SER A 173 -11.84 10.74 20.54
C SER A 173 -11.84 10.70 19.01
N ARG A 174 -12.90 10.16 18.39
CA ARG A 174 -13.04 10.15 16.92
C ARG A 174 -12.79 11.51 16.27
N PRO A 175 -13.39 12.64 16.71
CA PRO A 175 -13.12 13.93 16.07
C PRO A 175 -11.65 14.38 16.16
N GLN A 176 -10.95 14.02 17.24
CA GLN A 176 -9.52 14.33 17.38
C GLN A 176 -8.67 13.48 16.44
N MET A 177 -9.00 12.19 16.28
CA MET A 177 -8.33 11.32 15.31
C MET A 177 -8.53 11.84 13.88
N GLU A 178 -9.76 12.20 13.51
CA GLU A 178 -10.08 12.75 12.19
C GLU A 178 -9.39 14.10 11.94
N LEU A 179 -9.26 14.96 12.96
CA LEU A 179 -8.49 16.21 12.85
C LEU A 179 -7.01 15.94 12.54
N VAL A 180 -6.40 14.97 13.23
CA VAL A 180 -5.01 14.59 12.98
C VAL A 180 -4.86 13.95 11.60
N ALA A 181 -5.77 13.02 11.24
CA ALA A 181 -5.79 12.36 9.95
C ALA A 181 -5.94 13.39 8.80
N GLY A 182 -6.94 14.28 8.88
CA GLY A 182 -7.17 15.33 7.89
C GLY A 182 -5.98 16.28 7.74
N ARG A 183 -5.32 16.66 8.84
CA ARG A 183 -4.09 17.47 8.77
C ARG A 183 -2.94 16.73 8.12
N LEU A 184 -2.75 15.44 8.41
CA LEU A 184 -1.74 14.61 7.77
C LEU A 184 -2.02 14.44 6.29
N SER A 185 -3.27 14.16 5.91
CA SER A 185 -3.71 14.05 4.52
C SER A 185 -3.43 15.33 3.74
N LEU A 186 -3.75 16.49 4.30
CA LEU A 186 -3.43 17.79 3.69
C LEU A 186 -1.92 17.97 3.47
N LEU A 187 -1.11 17.69 4.50
CA LEU A 187 0.35 17.83 4.43
C LEU A 187 1.00 16.83 3.46
N ARG A 188 0.38 15.67 3.26
CA ARG A 188 0.86 14.60 2.37
C ARG A 188 0.21 14.61 1.00
N GLN A 189 -0.68 15.57 0.73
CA GLN A 189 -1.46 15.68 -0.51
C GLN A 189 -2.22 14.37 -0.83
N CYS A 190 -2.74 13.73 0.21
CA CYS A 190 -3.56 12.53 0.11
C CYS A 190 -5.03 12.95 0.05
N PHE A 191 -5.53 13.16 -1.15
CA PHE A 191 -6.91 13.55 -1.42
C PHE A 191 -7.68 12.34 -1.92
N PHE A 192 -8.89 12.12 -1.40
CA PHE A 192 -9.78 11.02 -1.76
C PHE A 192 -11.04 11.56 -2.43
#